data_AF-A0A8S0PCZ1-F1
#
_entry.id   AF-A0A8S0PCZ1-F1
#
_cell.length_a   1.000
_cell.length_b   1.000
_cell.length_c   1.000
_cell.angle_alpha   90.00
_cell.angle_beta   90.00
_cell.angle_gamma   90.00
#
_symmetry.space_group_name_H-M   'P 1'
#
loop_
_entity.id
_entity.type
_entity.pdbx_description
1 polymer ?
#
loop_
_entity_poly.entity_id
_entity_poly.type
_entity_poly.pdbx_seq_one_letter_code
_entity_poly.pdbx_strand_id
1 'polypeptide(L)'
;MNYSSYCCSVPASPTTLGMEMAIFAYRLSRERRNISQTEILEKFAGAVGSYNAHLAAYPDINWLQVAEEFVTSLGISFNPYVPQIETHDYMAELFHAIIQFNNILMDFNRDIWGYISLGYFKQVRRIHSFVLLFFKGVILDMLTLKPITKAGEIGSSTMPHKVNPIDFENSEGNLGMANRGLSHLSTKLPISRWQVNEASMLEDLDNTWEVLAEPIQTVMRRYGVPEPYEKLKELTRGRAVTKESIREFIEGLDIPFEAKKCLLNLTPCTYVGAAVELAKNVAAAVSLVNGAKIL
;
A
#
# COMPACT_ATOMS: atom_id res chain seq x y z
N MET A 1 16.21 -9.39 -11.15
CA MET A 1 15.33 -10.39 -11.78
C MET A 1 14.52 -9.67 -12.82
N ASN A 2 14.77 -9.98 -14.09
CA ASN A 2 14.21 -9.25 -15.22
C ASN A 2 13.00 -10.04 -15.73
N TYR A 3 11.94 -9.36 -16.12
CA TYR A 3 10.74 -10.00 -16.68
C TYR A 3 10.00 -9.02 -17.60
N SER A 4 9.14 -9.54 -18.48
CA SER A 4 8.36 -8.71 -19.41
C SER A 4 7.34 -7.88 -18.63
N SER A 5 7.30 -6.56 -18.81
CA SER A 5 6.24 -5.78 -18.16
C SER A 5 4.93 -5.98 -18.91
N TYR A 6 3.80 -5.75 -18.23
CA TYR A 6 2.49 -5.84 -18.87
C TYR A 6 1.80 -4.49 -18.75
N CYS A 7 1.32 -3.97 -19.88
CA CYS A 7 0.46 -2.79 -19.92
C CYS A 7 -0.86 -3.20 -20.57
N CYS A 8 -1.98 -3.01 -19.88
CA CYS A 8 -3.30 -3.43 -20.35
C CYS A 8 -3.36 -4.93 -20.76
N SER A 9 -2.67 -5.78 -20.00
CA SER A 9 -2.55 -7.24 -20.25
C SER A 9 -1.84 -7.64 -21.55
N VAL A 10 -1.11 -6.71 -22.16
CA VAL A 10 -0.26 -6.96 -23.34
C VAL A 10 1.21 -6.86 -22.92
N PRO A 11 2.11 -7.73 -23.42
CA PRO A 11 3.53 -7.60 -23.16
C PRO A 11 4.06 -6.22 -23.58
N ALA A 12 4.89 -5.63 -22.73
CA ALA A 12 5.44 -4.29 -22.87
C ALA A 12 6.93 -4.28 -22.49
N SER A 13 7.57 -3.12 -22.61
CA SER A 13 9.02 -2.96 -22.42
C SER A 13 9.49 -3.56 -21.09
N PRO A 14 10.50 -4.46 -21.08
CA PRO A 14 10.88 -5.21 -19.89
C PRO A 14 11.30 -4.34 -18.70
N THR A 15 11.05 -4.84 -17.51
CA THR A 15 11.43 -4.23 -16.23
C THR A 15 12.13 -5.27 -15.34
N THR A 16 12.39 -4.91 -14.09
CA THR A 16 12.84 -5.87 -13.09
C THR A 16 11.86 -5.95 -11.94
N LEU A 17 11.69 -7.15 -11.38
CA LEU A 17 10.85 -7.35 -10.19
C LEU A 17 11.27 -6.40 -9.05
N GLY A 18 12.57 -6.19 -8.89
CA GLY A 18 13.09 -5.26 -7.88
C GLY A 18 12.65 -3.81 -8.10
N MET A 19 12.56 -3.37 -9.35
CA MET A 19 12.07 -2.04 -9.70
C MET A 19 10.58 -1.90 -9.38
N GLU A 20 9.76 -2.90 -9.70
CA GLU A 20 8.34 -2.88 -9.36
C GLU A 20 8.12 -2.84 -7.85
N MET A 21 8.86 -3.64 -7.08
CA MET A 21 8.80 -3.58 -5.61
C MET A 21 9.25 -2.20 -5.10
N ALA A 22 10.23 -1.58 -5.75
CA ALA A 22 10.74 -0.27 -5.38
C ALA A 22 9.69 0.85 -5.58
N ILE A 23 8.86 0.76 -6.62
CA ILE A 23 7.75 1.70 -6.85
C ILE A 23 6.79 1.71 -5.66
N PHE A 24 6.38 0.53 -5.18
CA PHE A 24 5.50 0.42 -4.01
C PHE A 24 6.18 0.90 -2.73
N ALA A 25 7.44 0.51 -2.49
CA ALA A 25 8.19 0.96 -1.32
C ALA A 25 8.28 2.50 -1.26
N TYR A 26 8.55 3.14 -2.40
CA TYR A 26 8.62 4.60 -2.49
C TYR A 26 7.26 5.25 -2.26
N ARG A 27 6.19 4.78 -2.93
CA ARG A 27 4.80 5.28 -2.73
C ARG A 27 4.35 5.17 -1.27
N LEU A 28 4.56 4.01 -0.64
CA LEU A 28 4.22 3.77 0.77
C LEU A 28 5.05 4.65 1.71
N SER A 29 6.32 4.93 1.39
CA SER A 29 7.14 5.82 2.21
C SER A 29 6.61 7.26 2.24
N ARG A 30 6.08 7.76 1.12
CA ARG A 30 5.47 9.09 1.06
C ARG A 30 4.23 9.18 1.92
N GLU A 31 3.34 8.20 1.83
CA GLU A 31 2.13 8.21 2.66
C GLU A 31 2.43 7.99 4.14
N ARG A 32 3.42 7.15 4.47
CA ARG A 32 3.92 7.04 5.84
C ARG A 32 4.41 8.40 6.37
N ARG A 33 5.15 9.15 5.56
CA ARG A 33 5.59 10.50 5.91
C ARG A 33 4.39 11.41 6.17
N ASN A 34 3.40 11.43 5.27
CA ASN A 34 2.19 12.23 5.43
C ASN A 34 1.47 11.92 6.75
N ILE A 35 1.24 10.63 7.03
CA ILE A 35 0.65 10.16 8.30
C ILE A 35 1.46 10.65 9.51
N SER A 36 2.79 10.61 9.43
CA SER A 36 3.66 11.07 10.53
C SER A 36 3.72 12.58 10.71
N GLN A 37 3.30 13.34 9.69
CA GLN A 37 3.31 14.80 9.69
C GLN A 37 1.95 15.40 10.04
N THR A 38 0.88 14.60 10.05
CA THR A 38 -0.44 15.06 10.47
C THR A 38 -0.40 15.54 11.92
N GLU A 39 -0.76 16.80 12.10
CA GLU A 39 -0.80 17.44 13.41
C GLU A 39 -1.99 16.90 14.21
N ILE A 40 -1.75 16.35 15.39
CA ILE A 40 -2.84 15.94 16.29
C ILE A 40 -3.24 17.17 17.08
N LEU A 41 -4.50 17.59 16.94
CA LEU A 41 -5.04 18.76 17.61
C LEU A 41 -5.85 18.38 18.84
N GLU A 42 -5.73 19.18 19.90
CA GLU A 42 -6.51 19.05 21.11
C GLU A 42 -6.95 20.41 21.64
N LYS A 43 -8.03 20.44 22.43
CA LYS A 43 -8.62 21.68 22.93
C LYS A 43 -8.83 21.67 24.43
N PHE A 44 -8.84 22.86 25.02
CA PHE A 44 -9.21 23.05 26.42
C PHE A 44 -9.89 24.40 26.62
N ALA A 45 -11.20 24.50 26.37
CA ALA A 45 -11.89 25.80 26.32
C ALA A 45 -13.28 25.84 26.99
N GLY A 46 -13.59 24.84 27.82
CA GLY A 46 -14.88 24.74 28.53
C GLY A 46 -16.06 24.33 27.63
N ALA A 47 -17.28 24.64 28.07
CA ALA A 47 -18.52 24.10 27.51
C ALA A 47 -18.78 24.47 26.04
N VAL A 48 -18.39 25.67 25.61
CA VAL A 48 -18.67 26.19 24.25
C VAL A 48 -17.46 26.85 23.59
N GLY A 49 -16.25 26.59 24.11
CA GLY A 49 -15.02 27.13 23.52
C GLY A 49 -14.63 28.54 23.96
N SER A 50 -15.35 29.14 24.92
CA SER A 50 -15.17 30.55 25.31
C SER A 50 -14.76 30.76 26.78
N TYR A 51 -14.36 29.69 27.48
CA TYR A 51 -13.86 29.77 28.87
C TYR A 51 -14.85 30.35 29.91
N ASN A 52 -16.15 30.45 29.59
CA ASN A 52 -17.16 31.14 30.40
C ASN A 52 -17.12 30.78 31.91
N ALA A 53 -17.12 29.49 32.24
CA ALA A 53 -17.09 29.05 33.64
C ALA A 53 -15.78 29.40 34.35
N HIS A 54 -14.66 29.36 33.62
CA HIS A 54 -13.34 29.67 34.15
C HIS A 54 -13.22 31.18 34.44
N LEU A 55 -13.64 32.03 33.51
CA LEU A 55 -13.66 33.49 33.68
C LEU A 55 -14.65 33.95 34.75
N ALA A 56 -15.78 33.24 34.94
CA ALA A 56 -16.73 33.55 36.00
C ALA A 56 -16.16 33.32 37.41
N ALA A 57 -15.32 32.30 37.58
CA ALA A 57 -14.68 31.98 38.85
C ALA A 57 -13.37 32.75 39.07
N TYR A 58 -12.61 32.97 37.99
CA TYR A 58 -11.28 33.57 38.02
C TYR A 58 -11.09 34.50 36.80
N PRO A 59 -11.58 35.75 36.87
CA PRO A 59 -11.56 36.68 35.74
C PRO A 59 -10.16 37.21 35.41
N ASP A 60 -9.24 37.21 36.37
CA ASP A 60 -7.89 37.79 36.22
C ASP A 60 -6.86 36.79 35.66
N ILE A 61 -7.24 35.53 35.41
CA ILE A 61 -6.36 34.50 34.86
C ILE A 61 -6.45 34.47 33.33
N ASN A 62 -5.29 34.45 32.65
CA ASN A 62 -5.22 34.25 31.20
C ASN A 62 -5.47 32.78 30.83
N TRP A 63 -6.74 32.39 30.75
CA TRP A 63 -7.14 31.01 30.49
C TRP A 63 -6.74 30.47 29.12
N LEU A 64 -6.56 31.34 28.11
CA LEU A 64 -6.06 30.92 26.79
C LEU A 64 -4.61 30.42 26.89
N GLN A 65 -3.76 31.17 27.60
CA GLN A 65 -2.37 30.76 27.84
C GLN A 65 -2.30 29.48 28.68
N VAL A 66 -3.11 29.38 29.74
CA VAL A 66 -3.17 28.16 30.57
C VAL A 66 -3.60 26.94 29.73
N ALA A 67 -4.57 27.11 28.83
CA ALA A 67 -5.02 26.04 27.94
C ALA A 67 -3.94 25.61 26.95
N GLU A 68 -3.23 26.56 26.34
CA GLU A 68 -2.12 26.28 25.43
C GLU A 68 -0.97 25.54 26.16
N GLU A 69 -0.54 26.06 27.31
CA GLU A 69 0.50 25.43 28.12
C GLU A 69 0.09 24.03 28.57
N PHE A 70 -1.17 23.85 28.98
CA PHE A 70 -1.70 22.54 29.37
C PHE A 70 -1.69 21.54 28.20
N VAL A 71 -2.27 21.90 27.05
CA VAL A 71 -2.35 21.00 25.89
C VAL A 71 -0.96 20.67 25.34
N THR A 72 -0.10 21.67 25.20
CA THR A 72 1.28 21.45 24.72
C THR A 72 2.12 20.63 25.69
N SER A 73 1.85 20.70 27.01
CA SER A 73 2.51 19.83 27.99
C SER A 73 2.20 18.33 27.80
N LEU A 74 1.10 18.00 27.10
CA LEU A 74 0.74 16.63 26.71
C LEU A 74 1.47 16.17 25.44
N GLY A 75 2.24 17.04 24.80
CA GLY A 75 2.89 16.77 23.51
C GLY A 75 1.94 16.80 22.32
N ILE A 76 0.80 17.48 22.46
CA ILE A 76 -0.24 17.62 21.43
C ILE A 76 -0.33 19.08 21.00
N SER A 77 -0.71 19.34 19.75
CA SER A 77 -0.88 20.69 19.25
C SER A 77 -2.18 21.31 19.73
N PHE A 78 -2.12 22.59 20.09
CA PHE A 78 -3.25 23.30 20.66
C PHE A 78 -4.15 23.90 19.57
N ASN A 79 -5.46 23.62 19.65
CA ASN A 79 -6.48 24.26 18.81
C ASN A 79 -7.23 25.36 19.61
N PRO A 80 -6.95 26.65 19.37
CA PRO A 80 -7.54 27.74 20.15
C PRO A 80 -9.00 28.06 19.79
N TYR A 81 -9.49 27.61 18.63
CA TYR A 81 -10.81 27.97 18.10
C TYR A 81 -11.66 26.73 17.90
N VAL A 82 -12.47 26.40 18.92
CA VAL A 82 -13.34 25.23 18.91
C VAL A 82 -14.72 25.55 19.46
N PRO A 83 -15.76 24.81 19.07
CA PRO A 83 -17.02 24.77 19.80
C PRO A 83 -16.88 23.90 21.08
N GLN A 84 -17.95 23.23 21.52
CA GLN A 84 -17.89 22.27 22.63
C GLN A 84 -16.93 21.09 22.34
N ILE A 85 -16.81 20.71 21.07
CA ILE A 85 -15.99 19.60 20.57
C ILE A 85 -14.79 20.15 19.79
N GLU A 86 -13.73 19.35 19.67
CA GLU A 86 -12.68 19.60 18.68
C GLU A 86 -13.31 19.56 17.26
N THR A 87 -12.73 20.21 16.25
CA THR A 87 -13.38 20.28 14.91
C THR A 87 -13.24 19.00 14.11
N HIS A 88 -12.37 18.08 14.54
CA HIS A 88 -12.04 16.78 13.95
C HIS A 88 -11.39 16.87 12.56
N ASP A 89 -10.96 18.06 12.13
CA ASP A 89 -10.34 18.27 10.81
C ASP A 89 -9.06 17.44 10.65
N TYR A 90 -8.23 17.42 11.70
CA TYR A 90 -7.00 16.62 11.69
C TYR A 90 -7.27 15.11 11.63
N MET A 91 -8.38 14.64 12.20
CA MET A 91 -8.76 13.23 12.14
C MET A 91 -9.17 12.86 10.72
N ALA A 92 -9.91 13.73 10.04
CA ALA A 92 -10.26 13.53 8.63
C ALA A 92 -8.99 13.50 7.75
N GLU A 93 -8.03 14.37 7.99
CA GLU A 93 -6.73 14.35 7.32
C GLU A 93 -5.98 13.04 7.56
N LEU A 94 -5.85 12.62 8.83
CA LEU A 94 -5.20 11.38 9.21
C LEU A 94 -5.87 10.17 8.55
N PHE A 95 -7.20 10.09 8.58
CA PHE A 95 -7.95 8.99 7.97
C PHE A 95 -7.79 8.96 6.46
N HIS A 96 -7.80 10.11 5.78
CA HIS A 96 -7.53 10.16 4.35
C HIS A 96 -6.11 9.67 4.00
N ALA A 97 -5.10 10.05 4.78
CA ALA A 97 -3.73 9.57 4.60
C ALA A 97 -3.63 8.04 4.78
N ILE A 98 -4.32 7.49 5.79
CA ILE A 98 -4.40 6.03 6.01
C ILE A 98 -5.14 5.33 4.87
N ILE A 99 -6.24 5.89 4.36
CA ILE A 99 -6.98 5.36 3.21
C ILE A 99 -6.07 5.31 1.98
N GLN A 100 -5.29 6.36 1.74
CA GLN A 100 -4.35 6.41 0.62
C GLN A 100 -3.25 5.36 0.73
N PHE A 101 -2.67 5.19 1.92
CA PHE A 101 -1.71 4.12 2.20
C PHE A 101 -2.32 2.72 1.92
N ASN A 102 -3.55 2.48 2.36
CA ASN A 102 -4.26 1.23 2.13
C ASN A 102 -4.58 0.99 0.65
N ASN A 103 -4.91 2.04 -0.12
CA ASN A 103 -5.13 1.93 -1.56
C ASN A 103 -3.87 1.45 -2.29
N ILE A 104 -2.69 1.96 -1.91
CA ILE A 104 -1.41 1.50 -2.46
C ILE A 104 -1.14 0.04 -2.10
N LEU A 105 -1.46 -0.38 -0.87
CA LEU A 105 -1.34 -1.79 -0.48
C LEU A 105 -2.32 -2.71 -1.21
N MET A 106 -3.54 -2.25 -1.50
CA MET A 106 -4.50 -3.01 -2.30
C MET A 106 -4.00 -3.22 -3.73
N ASP A 107 -3.41 -2.19 -4.33
CA ASP A 107 -2.75 -2.24 -5.64
C ASP A 107 -1.60 -3.25 -5.64
N PHE A 108 -0.71 -3.16 -4.66
CA PHE A 108 0.37 -4.15 -4.45
C PHE A 108 -0.16 -5.58 -4.35
N ASN A 109 -1.20 -5.81 -3.55
CA ASN A 109 -1.78 -7.14 -3.39
C ASN A 109 -2.36 -7.69 -4.70
N ARG A 110 -2.94 -6.84 -5.55
CA ARG A 110 -3.47 -7.23 -6.86
C ARG A 110 -2.35 -7.60 -7.82
N ASP A 111 -1.27 -6.82 -7.88
CA ASP A 111 -0.12 -7.09 -8.75
C ASP A 111 0.60 -8.37 -8.34
N ILE A 112 0.84 -8.55 -7.05
CA ILE A 112 1.37 -9.81 -6.50
C ILE A 112 0.49 -11.00 -6.89
N TRP A 113 -0.82 -10.87 -6.77
CA TRP A 113 -1.73 -11.96 -7.16
C TRP A 113 -1.62 -12.25 -8.66
N GLY A 114 -1.48 -11.22 -9.50
CA GLY A 114 -1.17 -11.34 -10.92
C GLY A 114 0.13 -12.11 -11.18
N TYR A 115 1.23 -11.75 -10.52
CA TYR A 115 2.50 -12.46 -10.65
C TYR A 115 2.40 -13.93 -10.20
N ILE A 116 1.67 -14.22 -9.12
CA ILE A 116 1.41 -15.60 -8.70
C ILE A 116 0.61 -16.34 -9.78
N SER A 117 -0.40 -15.70 -10.37
CA SER A 117 -1.23 -16.27 -11.43
C SER A 117 -0.43 -16.56 -12.71
N LEU A 118 0.57 -15.72 -13.04
CA LEU A 118 1.50 -15.93 -14.15
C LEU A 118 2.59 -16.98 -13.84
N GLY A 119 2.63 -17.51 -12.62
CA GLY A 119 3.64 -18.49 -12.21
C GLY A 119 5.01 -17.90 -11.91
N TYR A 120 5.14 -16.58 -11.86
CA TYR A 120 6.36 -15.85 -11.51
C TYR A 120 6.77 -16.02 -10.05
N PHE A 121 5.82 -16.37 -9.19
CA PHE A 121 6.08 -16.77 -7.81
C PHE A 121 5.54 -18.16 -7.54
N LYS A 122 6.38 -19.00 -6.93
CA LYS A 122 5.97 -20.29 -6.33
C LYS A 122 5.66 -20.09 -4.85
N GLN A 123 4.65 -20.82 -4.36
CA GLN A 123 4.28 -20.83 -2.95
C GLN A 123 4.83 -22.08 -2.26
N VAL A 124 5.57 -21.90 -1.16
CA VAL A 124 5.96 -23.03 -0.29
C VAL A 124 4.75 -23.46 0.55
N ARG A 125 4.24 -24.68 0.35
CA ARG A 125 3.22 -25.26 1.26
C ARG A 125 3.87 -25.70 2.56
N ARG A 126 3.27 -25.33 3.70
CA ARG A 126 3.39 -26.10 4.94
C ARG A 126 2.17 -27.02 5.07
N ILE A 127 2.40 -28.32 5.23
CA ILE A 127 1.39 -29.26 5.71
C ILE A 127 1.28 -29.08 7.21
N HIS A 128 0.14 -28.65 7.75
CA HIS A 128 -0.24 -28.96 9.13
C HIS A 128 -1.75 -29.24 9.22
N SER A 129 -2.06 -30.46 9.63
CA SER A 129 -3.35 -30.89 10.19
C SER A 129 -3.59 -30.23 11.56
N PHE A 130 -4.83 -30.37 12.07
CA PHE A 130 -5.32 -30.09 13.43
C PHE A 130 -5.98 -28.72 13.69
N VAL A 131 -7.32 -28.68 13.61
CA VAL A 131 -8.17 -27.91 14.55
C VAL A 131 -9.54 -28.60 14.67
N LEU A 132 -9.71 -29.48 15.65
CA LEU A 132 -11.02 -30.07 15.97
C LEU A 132 -11.11 -30.41 17.47
N LEU A 133 -10.92 -29.44 18.39
CA LEU A 133 -11.07 -29.73 19.82
C LEU A 133 -11.35 -28.53 20.77
N PHE A 134 -11.85 -27.39 20.30
CA PHE A 134 -11.98 -26.19 21.15
C PHE A 134 -13.39 -25.84 21.65
N PHE A 135 -14.45 -26.56 21.24
CA PHE A 135 -15.83 -26.08 21.43
C PHE A 135 -16.60 -26.58 22.66
N LYS A 136 -16.01 -27.35 23.58
CA LYS A 136 -16.80 -28.06 24.61
C LYS A 136 -16.91 -27.39 25.99
N GLY A 137 -16.16 -26.32 26.28
CA GLY A 137 -16.09 -25.74 27.65
C GLY A 137 -16.90 -24.47 27.91
N VAL A 138 -17.04 -23.58 26.92
CA VAL A 138 -17.51 -22.19 27.13
C VAL A 138 -19.03 -22.08 27.31
N ILE A 139 -19.80 -23.05 26.81
CA ILE A 139 -21.27 -22.98 26.79
C ILE A 139 -21.89 -23.23 28.18
N LEU A 140 -21.18 -23.90 29.10
CA LEU A 140 -21.76 -24.31 30.38
C LEU A 140 -21.74 -23.19 31.45
N ASP A 141 -20.77 -22.28 31.40
CA ASP A 141 -20.66 -21.18 32.39
C ASP A 141 -21.62 -20.02 32.09
N MET A 142 -22.02 -19.82 30.83
CA MET A 142 -22.94 -18.75 30.41
C MET A 142 -24.38 -18.96 30.91
N LEU A 143 -24.76 -20.20 31.23
CA LEU A 143 -26.13 -20.57 31.61
C LEU A 143 -26.46 -20.33 33.10
N THR A 144 -25.53 -19.80 33.89
CA THR A 144 -25.72 -19.64 35.35
C THR A 144 -25.68 -18.19 35.86
N LEU A 145 -25.55 -17.20 34.98
CA LEU A 145 -25.56 -15.79 35.36
C LEU A 145 -27.00 -15.29 35.56
N LYS A 146 -27.36 -14.93 36.80
CA LYS A 146 -28.57 -14.15 37.10
C LYS A 146 -28.23 -12.66 37.14
N PRO A 147 -29.01 -11.79 36.48
CA PRO A 147 -28.80 -10.35 36.53
C PRO A 147 -29.15 -9.81 37.93
N ILE A 148 -28.21 -9.10 38.56
CA ILE A 148 -28.42 -8.39 39.83
C ILE A 148 -28.28 -6.91 39.53
N THR A 149 -29.36 -6.14 39.65
CA THR A 149 -29.29 -4.68 39.61
C THR A 149 -28.90 -4.13 40.98
N LYS A 150 -27.94 -3.20 41.02
CA LYS A 150 -27.59 -2.48 42.26
C LYS A 150 -28.48 -1.25 42.41
N ALA A 151 -28.90 -0.94 43.64
CA ALA A 151 -29.77 0.21 43.90
C ALA A 151 -29.06 1.53 43.55
N GLY A 152 -29.68 2.34 42.68
CA GLY A 152 -29.15 3.64 42.22
C GLY A 152 -28.62 3.67 40.79
N GLU A 153 -28.50 2.53 40.12
CA GLU A 153 -28.10 2.47 38.71
C GLU A 153 -29.25 2.88 37.78
N ILE A 154 -28.94 3.75 36.80
CA ILE A 154 -29.92 4.30 35.85
C ILE A 154 -29.79 3.53 34.54
N GLY A 155 -30.76 2.67 34.22
CA GLY A 155 -30.75 1.89 32.98
C GLY A 155 -31.13 2.70 31.73
N SER A 156 -31.87 3.80 31.89
CA SER A 156 -32.17 4.75 30.81
C SER A 156 -32.41 6.15 31.36
N SER A 157 -31.85 7.17 30.69
CA SER A 157 -31.95 8.58 31.09
C SER A 157 -33.36 9.17 30.97
N THR A 158 -34.24 8.55 30.18
CA THR A 158 -35.61 9.04 29.91
C THR A 158 -36.70 8.07 30.34
N MET A 159 -36.36 6.82 30.64
CA MET A 159 -37.30 5.76 31.04
C MET A 159 -36.85 5.10 32.36
N PRO A 160 -37.34 5.56 33.52
CA PRO A 160 -36.78 5.19 34.84
C PRO A 160 -36.92 3.71 35.22
N HIS A 161 -37.85 2.98 34.60
CA HIS A 161 -38.12 1.56 34.89
C HIS A 161 -37.35 0.60 33.97
N LYS A 162 -36.62 1.11 32.98
CA LYS A 162 -35.96 0.29 31.95
C LYS A 162 -34.59 -0.17 32.45
N VAL A 163 -34.34 -1.48 32.37
CA VAL A 163 -33.04 -2.10 32.69
C VAL A 163 -32.55 -2.81 31.42
N ASN A 164 -31.36 -2.42 30.94
CA ASN A 164 -30.77 -2.97 29.71
C ASN A 164 -29.67 -3.98 30.06
N PRO A 165 -29.51 -5.08 29.29
CA PRO A 165 -28.46 -6.07 29.50
C PRO A 165 -27.10 -5.60 28.94
N ILE A 166 -26.64 -4.41 29.36
CA ILE A 166 -25.49 -3.71 28.76
C ILE A 166 -24.17 -4.49 28.86
N ASP A 167 -24.02 -5.32 29.88
CA ASP A 167 -22.83 -6.17 30.04
C ASP A 167 -22.74 -7.24 28.95
N PHE A 168 -23.89 -7.78 28.51
CA PHE A 168 -23.96 -8.72 27.39
C PHE A 168 -23.74 -8.02 26.05
N GLU A 169 -24.31 -6.82 25.86
CA GLU A 169 -24.11 -6.01 24.64
C GLU A 169 -22.63 -5.60 24.47
N ASN A 170 -21.96 -5.26 25.58
CA ASN A 170 -20.54 -4.92 25.62
C ASN A 170 -19.66 -6.16 25.36
N SER A 171 -19.99 -7.30 25.98
CA SER A 171 -19.31 -8.58 25.77
C SER A 171 -19.43 -9.04 24.30
N GLU A 172 -20.63 -8.97 23.72
CA GLU A 172 -20.88 -9.32 22.32
C GLU A 172 -20.08 -8.45 21.34
N GLY A 173 -20.07 -7.12 21.55
CA GLY A 173 -19.30 -6.19 20.73
C GLY A 173 -17.78 -6.45 20.79
N ASN A 174 -17.25 -6.68 21.99
CA ASN A 174 -15.83 -7.00 22.16
C ASN A 174 -15.45 -8.36 21.57
N LEU A 175 -16.30 -9.37 21.70
CA LEU A 175 -16.10 -10.68 21.09
C LEU A 175 -16.16 -10.62 19.56
N GLY A 176 -17.06 -9.81 18.99
CA GLY A 176 -17.13 -9.56 17.55
C GLY A 176 -15.85 -8.90 16.99
N MET A 177 -15.33 -7.91 17.71
CA MET A 177 -14.08 -7.24 17.34
C MET A 177 -12.85 -8.14 17.49
N ALA A 178 -12.78 -8.92 18.58
CA ALA A 178 -11.71 -9.90 18.81
C ALA A 178 -11.69 -10.99 17.73
N ASN A 179 -12.86 -11.52 17.35
CA ASN A 179 -12.97 -12.52 16.27
C ASN A 179 -12.55 -11.96 14.90
N ARG A 180 -12.79 -10.67 14.63
CA ARG A 180 -12.36 -10.02 13.39
C ARG A 180 -10.83 -9.96 13.29
N GLY A 181 -10.14 -9.63 14.39
CA GLY A 181 -8.68 -9.65 14.47
C GLY A 181 -8.09 -11.06 14.41
N LEU A 182 -8.67 -12.02 15.14
CA LEU A 182 -8.20 -13.41 15.18
C LEU A 182 -8.44 -14.15 13.84
N SER A 183 -9.51 -13.82 13.10
CA SER A 183 -9.75 -14.32 11.74
C SER A 183 -8.75 -13.74 10.72
N HIS A 184 -8.43 -12.44 10.83
CA HIS A 184 -7.40 -11.79 10.00
C HIS A 184 -6.02 -12.42 10.20
N LEU A 185 -5.63 -12.70 11.44
CA LEU A 185 -4.33 -13.30 11.76
C LEU A 185 -4.26 -14.78 11.36
N SER A 186 -5.28 -15.60 11.64
CA SER A 186 -5.24 -17.04 11.34
C SER A 186 -5.28 -17.36 9.83
N THR A 187 -5.88 -16.50 9.01
CA THR A 187 -5.85 -16.65 7.53
C THR A 187 -4.54 -16.17 6.92
N LYS A 188 -3.80 -15.27 7.58
CA LYS A 188 -2.47 -14.85 7.12
C LYS A 188 -1.38 -15.82 7.58
N LEU A 189 -1.43 -16.35 8.80
CA LEU A 189 -0.38 -17.15 9.48
C LEU A 189 0.15 -18.45 8.78
N PRO A 190 -0.53 -19.10 7.81
CA PRO A 190 0.07 -20.15 6.95
C PRO A 190 1.07 -19.62 5.90
N ILE A 191 1.24 -18.29 5.82
CA ILE A 191 2.23 -17.48 5.10
C ILE A 191 3.11 -18.28 4.12
N SER A 192 2.60 -18.40 2.90
CA SER A 192 3.34 -18.66 1.68
C SER A 192 4.69 -17.92 1.68
N ARG A 193 5.80 -18.64 1.59
CA ARG A 193 7.07 -18.06 1.18
C ARG A 193 7.04 -17.94 -0.33
N TRP A 194 6.95 -16.72 -0.85
CA TRP A 194 7.12 -16.50 -2.28
C TRP A 194 8.56 -16.78 -2.65
N GLN A 195 8.74 -17.71 -3.58
CA GLN A 195 10.00 -17.93 -4.24
C GLN A 195 9.86 -17.46 -5.67
N VAL A 196 10.76 -16.57 -6.09
CA VAL A 196 10.80 -16.12 -7.48
C VAL A 196 11.03 -17.34 -8.37
N ASN A 197 10.22 -17.48 -9.40
CA ASN A 197 10.34 -18.51 -10.42
C ASN A 197 11.05 -17.93 -11.64
N GLU A 198 12.38 -17.83 -11.54
CA GLU A 198 13.22 -17.21 -12.57
C GLU A 198 13.03 -17.85 -13.94
N ALA A 199 12.90 -19.19 -13.98
CA ALA A 199 12.70 -19.93 -15.22
C ALA A 199 11.44 -19.47 -15.98
N SER A 200 10.33 -19.26 -15.26
CA SER A 200 9.07 -18.82 -15.88
C SER A 200 9.15 -17.37 -16.39
N MET A 201 9.86 -16.49 -15.68
CA MET A 201 10.08 -15.11 -16.13
C MET A 201 10.98 -15.04 -17.36
N LEU A 202 12.03 -15.86 -17.40
CA LEU A 202 12.95 -15.93 -18.54
C LEU A 202 12.29 -16.53 -19.78
N GLU A 203 11.50 -17.60 -19.61
CA GLU A 203 10.74 -18.21 -20.70
C GLU A 203 9.75 -17.21 -21.31
N ASP A 204 9.07 -16.42 -20.49
CA ASP A 204 8.14 -15.38 -20.96
C ASP A 204 8.86 -14.27 -21.75
N LEU A 205 10.04 -13.83 -21.26
CA LEU A 205 10.88 -12.89 -21.98
C LEU A 205 11.41 -13.44 -23.31
N ASP A 206 11.84 -14.70 -23.35
CA ASP A 206 12.36 -15.35 -24.56
C ASP A 206 11.28 -15.55 -25.62
N ASN A 207 10.00 -15.59 -25.24
CA ASN A 207 8.86 -15.68 -26.15
C ASN A 207 8.35 -14.32 -26.64
N THR A 208 8.82 -13.22 -26.06
CA THR A 208 8.27 -11.87 -26.31
C THR A 208 9.31 -10.95 -26.95
N TRP A 209 9.71 -11.24 -28.20
CA TRP A 209 10.72 -10.44 -28.91
C TRP A 209 10.18 -9.11 -29.43
N GLU A 210 8.86 -8.98 -29.61
CA GLU A 210 8.18 -7.77 -30.06
C GLU A 210 8.45 -6.54 -29.20
N VAL A 211 8.83 -6.72 -27.92
CA VAL A 211 9.18 -5.61 -27.01
C VAL A 211 10.43 -4.85 -27.46
N LEU A 212 11.26 -5.45 -28.32
CA LEU A 212 12.42 -4.77 -28.92
C LEU A 212 12.04 -3.81 -30.07
N ALA A 213 10.77 -3.76 -30.47
CA ALA A 213 10.32 -2.80 -31.49
C ALA A 213 10.55 -1.35 -31.05
N GLU A 214 10.29 -1.00 -29.79
CA GLU A 214 10.49 0.34 -29.25
C GLU A 214 11.96 0.84 -29.34
N PRO A 215 12.98 0.10 -28.84
CA PRO A 215 14.37 0.56 -28.93
C PRO A 215 14.86 0.62 -30.38
N ILE A 216 14.44 -0.31 -31.24
CA ILE A 216 14.75 -0.29 -32.67
C ILE A 216 14.18 0.99 -33.31
N GLN A 217 12.90 1.30 -33.05
CA GLN A 217 12.26 2.52 -33.54
C GLN A 217 13.00 3.77 -33.11
N THR A 218 13.43 3.79 -31.85
CA THR A 218 14.11 4.94 -31.25
C THR A 218 15.47 5.19 -31.90
N VAL A 219 16.23 4.12 -32.17
CA VAL A 219 17.51 4.20 -32.89
C VAL A 219 17.29 4.62 -34.34
N MET A 220 16.27 4.10 -35.02
CA MET A 220 15.90 4.53 -36.37
C MET A 220 15.60 6.03 -36.44
N ARG A 221 14.84 6.56 -35.47
CA ARG A 221 14.57 8.01 -35.35
C ARG A 221 15.85 8.81 -35.14
N ARG A 222 16.78 8.33 -34.30
CA ARG A 222 18.06 9.00 -34.04
C ARG A 222 18.91 9.17 -35.31
N TYR A 223 18.88 8.19 -36.22
CA TYR A 223 19.66 8.22 -37.46
C TYR A 223 18.86 8.70 -38.68
N GLY A 224 17.65 9.24 -38.49
CA GLY A 224 16.87 9.85 -39.57
C GLY A 224 16.28 8.86 -40.57
N VAL A 225 16.09 7.60 -40.19
CA VAL A 225 15.41 6.62 -41.05
C VAL A 225 13.95 7.05 -41.25
N PRO A 226 13.44 7.13 -42.50
CA PRO A 226 12.07 7.56 -42.76
C PRO A 226 11.07 6.51 -42.25
N GLU A 227 9.93 7.00 -41.74
CA GLU A 227 8.75 6.24 -41.35
C GLU A 227 9.04 5.01 -40.44
N PRO A 228 9.76 5.19 -39.31
CA PRO A 228 10.25 4.07 -38.52
C PRO A 228 9.15 3.24 -37.87
N TYR A 229 8.01 3.86 -37.54
CA TYR A 229 6.85 3.17 -36.99
C TYR A 229 6.17 2.25 -38.01
N GLU A 230 5.96 2.71 -39.25
CA GLU A 230 5.32 1.90 -40.28
C GLU A 230 6.20 0.71 -40.69
N LYS A 231 7.53 0.90 -40.75
CA LYS A 231 8.49 -0.20 -41.00
C LYS A 231 8.44 -1.29 -39.93
N LEU A 232 8.23 -0.94 -38.66
CA LEU A 232 8.07 -1.92 -37.57
C LEU A 232 6.68 -2.57 -37.56
N LYS A 233 5.67 -1.85 -38.03
CA LYS A 233 4.32 -2.40 -38.21
C LYS A 233 4.28 -3.48 -39.29
N GLU A 234 5.12 -3.37 -40.32
CA GLU A 234 5.30 -4.43 -41.33
C GLU A 234 5.91 -5.70 -40.72
N LEU A 235 6.86 -5.56 -39.79
CA LEU A 235 7.48 -6.68 -39.07
C LEU A 235 6.48 -7.42 -38.16
N THR A 236 5.53 -6.70 -37.58
CA THR A 236 4.55 -7.20 -36.59
C THR A 236 3.20 -7.59 -37.20
N ARG A 237 2.99 -7.38 -38.51
CA ARG A 237 1.71 -7.66 -39.19
C ARG A 237 1.49 -9.16 -39.42
N GLY A 238 0.77 -9.80 -38.50
CA GLY A 238 0.21 -11.15 -38.67
C GLY A 238 1.23 -12.29 -38.65
N ARG A 239 2.47 -12.02 -38.21
CA ARG A 239 3.51 -13.03 -37.99
C ARG A 239 4.02 -12.92 -36.57
N ALA A 240 4.36 -14.05 -35.97
CA ALA A 240 5.07 -14.07 -34.69
C ALA A 240 6.45 -13.44 -34.89
N VAL A 241 6.79 -12.45 -34.05
CA VAL A 241 8.10 -11.80 -34.10
C VAL A 241 9.09 -12.71 -33.39
N THR A 242 9.98 -13.34 -34.16
CA THR A 242 11.05 -14.20 -33.63
C THR A 242 12.37 -13.45 -33.56
N LYS A 243 13.32 -13.99 -32.78
CA LYS A 243 14.70 -13.52 -32.74
C LYS A 243 15.31 -13.33 -34.12
N GLU A 244 15.13 -14.31 -35.01
CA GLU A 244 15.69 -14.31 -36.36
C GLU A 244 15.09 -13.16 -37.18
N SER A 245 13.76 -13.00 -37.12
CA SER A 245 13.06 -11.93 -37.84
C SER A 245 13.52 -10.53 -37.43
N ILE A 246 13.77 -10.30 -36.14
CA ILE A 246 14.32 -9.04 -35.63
C ILE A 246 15.75 -8.82 -36.12
N ARG A 247 16.59 -9.86 -36.12
CA ARG A 247 17.98 -9.75 -36.57
C ARG A 247 18.06 -9.42 -38.05
N GLU A 248 17.30 -10.13 -38.89
CA GLU A 248 17.19 -9.85 -40.32
C GLU A 248 16.73 -8.41 -40.57
N PHE A 249 15.73 -7.94 -39.81
CA PHE A 249 15.26 -6.56 -39.90
C PHE A 249 16.36 -5.55 -39.57
N ILE A 250 17.09 -5.73 -38.46
CA ILE A 250 18.17 -4.82 -38.04
C ILE A 250 19.31 -4.80 -39.07
N GLU A 251 19.67 -5.95 -39.63
CA GLU A 251 20.72 -6.06 -40.66
C GLU A 251 20.36 -5.27 -41.93
N GLY A 252 19.08 -5.27 -42.31
CA GLY A 252 18.56 -4.51 -43.46
C GLY A 252 18.42 -3.00 -43.27
N LEU A 253 18.59 -2.47 -42.04
CA LEU A 253 18.47 -1.02 -41.79
C LEU A 253 19.65 -0.23 -42.36
N ASP A 254 19.40 0.95 -42.92
CA ASP A 254 20.47 1.88 -43.31
C ASP A 254 20.89 2.76 -42.13
N ILE A 255 21.64 2.17 -41.18
CA ILE A 255 22.17 2.83 -39.98
C ILE A 255 23.64 2.44 -39.75
N PRO A 256 24.43 3.25 -39.03
CA PRO A 256 25.85 2.96 -38.79
C PRO A 256 26.10 1.59 -38.16
N PHE A 257 27.23 0.97 -38.51
CA PHE A 257 27.60 -0.37 -38.03
C PHE A 257 27.56 -0.50 -36.50
N GLU A 258 28.08 0.50 -35.77
CA GLU A 258 28.05 0.50 -34.30
C GLU A 258 26.62 0.50 -33.74
N ALA A 259 25.70 1.21 -34.39
CA ALA A 259 24.29 1.21 -33.97
C ALA A 259 23.62 -0.14 -34.22
N LYS A 260 23.89 -0.78 -35.37
CA LYS A 260 23.42 -2.14 -35.66
C LYS A 260 23.96 -3.12 -34.63
N LYS A 261 25.25 -3.07 -34.33
CA LYS A 261 25.91 -3.94 -33.36
C LYS A 261 25.28 -3.82 -31.97
N CYS A 262 24.99 -2.59 -31.51
CA CYS A 262 24.28 -2.37 -30.26
C CYS A 262 22.89 -3.00 -30.25
N LEU A 263 22.09 -2.82 -31.32
CA LEU A 263 20.76 -3.41 -31.44
C LEU A 263 20.81 -4.96 -31.54
N LEU A 264 21.78 -5.52 -32.26
CA LEU A 264 21.94 -6.97 -32.42
C LEU A 264 22.38 -7.69 -31.14
N ASN A 265 22.99 -6.97 -30.20
CA ASN A 265 23.33 -7.46 -28.87
C ASN A 265 22.16 -7.36 -27.88
N LEU A 266 21.10 -6.63 -28.24
CA LEU A 266 19.93 -6.44 -27.40
C LEU A 266 19.05 -7.71 -27.42
N THR A 267 18.63 -8.12 -26.25
CA THR A 267 17.64 -9.18 -26.01
C THR A 267 16.56 -8.65 -25.06
N PRO A 268 15.35 -9.24 -25.03
CA PRO A 268 14.33 -8.86 -24.05
C PRO A 268 14.86 -8.86 -22.60
N CYS A 269 15.68 -9.85 -22.25
CA CYS A 269 16.33 -9.95 -20.94
C CYS A 269 17.29 -8.79 -20.61
N THR A 270 17.99 -8.25 -21.62
CA THR A 270 18.95 -7.14 -21.44
C THR A 270 18.32 -5.75 -21.62
N TYR A 271 17.14 -5.67 -22.25
CA TYR A 271 16.42 -4.42 -22.50
C TYR A 271 15.61 -3.97 -21.27
N VAL A 272 16.31 -3.75 -20.15
CA VAL A 272 15.70 -3.32 -18.87
C VAL A 272 16.06 -1.89 -18.47
N GLY A 273 16.79 -1.17 -19.33
CA GLY A 273 17.21 0.22 -19.10
C GLY A 273 17.88 0.41 -17.72
N ALA A 274 17.44 1.43 -16.99
CA ALA A 274 17.94 1.77 -15.66
C ALA A 274 17.25 1.02 -14.50
N ALA A 275 16.37 0.05 -14.77
CA ALA A 275 15.54 -0.58 -13.75
C ALA A 275 16.36 -1.21 -12.60
N VAL A 276 17.50 -1.83 -12.91
CA VAL A 276 18.39 -2.42 -11.90
C VAL A 276 19.02 -1.35 -11.00
N GLU A 277 19.45 -0.23 -11.58
CA GLU A 277 20.08 0.86 -10.84
C GLU A 277 19.06 1.57 -9.95
N LEU A 278 17.88 1.88 -10.47
CA LEU A 278 16.78 2.48 -9.72
C LEU A 278 16.35 1.60 -8.54
N ALA A 279 16.23 0.28 -8.76
CA ALA A 279 15.92 -0.66 -7.69
C ALA A 279 16.98 -0.69 -6.58
N LYS A 280 18.27 -0.60 -6.93
CA LYS A 280 19.37 -0.53 -5.94
C LYS A 280 19.32 0.77 -5.12
N ASN A 281 18.92 1.87 -5.75
CA ASN A 281 18.89 3.19 -5.12
C ASN A 281 17.61 3.48 -4.31
N VAL A 282 16.65 2.55 -4.27
CA VAL A 282 15.37 2.76 -3.57
C VAL A 282 15.53 3.06 -2.08
N ALA A 283 16.49 2.44 -1.40
CA ALA A 283 16.72 2.67 0.01
C ALA A 283 17.12 4.13 0.29
N ALA A 284 17.99 4.70 -0.55
CA ALA A 284 18.37 6.10 -0.47
C ALA A 284 17.18 7.03 -0.76
N ALA A 285 16.39 6.72 -1.80
CA ALA A 285 15.20 7.49 -2.14
C ALA A 285 14.16 7.50 -1.01
N VAL A 286 13.90 6.34 -0.39
CA VAL A 286 13.00 6.20 0.78
C VAL A 286 13.55 6.95 1.99
N SER A 287 14.87 6.91 2.23
CA SER A 287 15.52 7.65 3.32
C SER A 287 15.34 9.17 3.17
N LEU A 288 15.53 9.70 1.95
CA LEU A 288 15.32 11.11 1.63
C LEU A 288 13.86 11.53 1.86
N VAL A 289 12.91 10.69 1.44
CA VAL A 289 11.47 10.93 1.68
C VAL A 289 11.14 10.93 3.16
N ASN A 290 11.77 10.09 3.97
CA ASN A 290 11.49 10.03 5.40
C ASN A 290 12.24 11.09 6.23
N GLY A 291 12.99 12.00 5.59
CA GLY A 291 13.69 13.08 6.28
C GLY A 291 14.93 12.64 7.08
N ALA A 292 15.40 11.40 6.88
CA ALA A 292 16.68 10.99 7.43
C ALA A 292 17.79 11.71 6.65
N LYS A 293 18.47 12.66 7.31
CA LYS A 293 19.79 13.12 6.86
C LYS A 293 20.65 11.88 6.71
N ILE A 294 21.16 11.66 5.49
CA ILE A 294 22.19 10.66 5.22
C ILE A 294 23.35 11.01 6.18
N LEU A 295 23.56 10.18 7.20
CA LEU A 295 24.73 10.23 8.08
C LEU A 295 25.91 9.56 7.39
#